data_AF-A0A177DP38-F1
#
_entry.id   AF-A0A177DP38-F1
#
_cell.length_a   1.000
_cell.length_b   1.000
_cell.length_c   1.000
_cell.angle_alpha   90.00
_cell.angle_beta   90.00
_cell.angle_gamma   90.00
#
_symmetry.space_group_name_H-M   'P 1'
#
loop_
_entity.id
_entity.type
_entity.pdbx_description
1 polymer ?
#
loop_
_entity_poly.entity_id
_entity_poly.type
_entity_poly.pdbx_seq_one_letter_code
_entity_poly.pdbx_strand_id
1 'polypeptide(L)'
;MKFTSTLLVLGIAALTNARAVWVRQNNAQTFTGALGGVAATPVLDSGIANRPFSVKGDTFVNLSGALQRSCDQQFNGCANLANGGNGNFSTQECQAQKDQCTAASA
;
A
#
# COMPACT_ATOMS: atom_id res chain seq x y z
N MET A 1 37.41 20.35 58.30
CA MET A 1 36.30 19.49 58.77
C MET A 1 35.71 18.79 57.56
N LYS A 2 35.64 17.47 57.61
CA LYS A 2 35.02 16.58 56.61
C LYS A 2 33.52 16.83 56.57
N PHE A 3 32.87 16.74 55.41
CA PHE A 3 31.60 16.01 55.24
C PHE A 3 31.41 15.62 53.77
N THR A 4 31.62 14.33 53.55
CA THR A 4 31.20 13.54 52.39
C THR A 4 29.67 13.52 52.33
N SER A 5 29.06 13.65 51.16
CA SER A 5 27.72 13.09 50.92
C SER A 5 27.48 12.88 49.42
N THR A 6 27.75 11.65 49.01
CA THR A 6 27.26 11.03 47.78
C THR A 6 25.73 10.92 47.86
N LEU A 7 25.01 11.45 46.89
CA LEU A 7 23.59 11.13 46.66
C LEU A 7 23.39 10.80 45.19
N LEU A 8 23.26 9.50 44.98
CA LEU A 8 22.87 8.82 43.75
C LEU A 8 21.38 9.10 43.52
N VAL A 9 21.01 9.68 42.38
CA VAL A 9 19.62 9.62 41.88
C VAL A 9 19.65 9.10 40.45
N LEU A 10 19.31 7.82 40.33
CA LEU A 10 18.97 7.13 39.09
C LEU A 10 17.66 7.71 38.54
N GLY A 11 17.78 8.67 37.62
CA GLY A 11 16.66 9.15 36.81
C GLY A 11 16.54 8.32 35.54
N ILE A 12 15.88 7.16 35.62
CA ILE A 12 15.54 6.34 34.46
C ILE A 12 14.35 7.02 33.76
N ALA A 13 14.61 7.97 32.87
CA ALA A 13 13.57 8.44 31.95
C ALA A 13 13.44 7.40 30.83
N ALA A 14 12.32 6.68 30.88
CA ALA A 14 12.00 5.57 30.00
C ALA A 14 12.27 5.90 28.53
N LEU A 15 13.12 5.10 27.89
CA LEU A 15 13.11 4.91 26.45
C LEU A 15 11.70 4.41 26.10
N THR A 16 10.82 5.31 25.70
CA THR A 16 9.58 4.92 25.04
C THR A 16 10.02 4.19 23.78
N ASN A 17 9.97 2.86 23.85
CA ASN A 17 10.08 2.00 22.70
C ASN A 17 8.85 2.32 21.84
N ALA A 18 8.91 3.40 21.06
CA ALA A 18 8.14 3.50 19.84
C ALA A 18 8.69 2.39 18.95
N ARG A 19 8.26 1.17 19.23
CA ARG A 19 8.28 0.10 18.25
C ARG A 19 7.36 0.66 17.18
N ALA A 20 7.96 1.31 16.19
CA ALA A 20 7.44 1.27 14.85
C ALA A 20 7.41 -0.22 14.49
N VAL A 21 6.38 -0.92 14.99
CA VAL A 21 5.93 -2.16 14.43
C VAL A 21 5.46 -1.68 13.07
N TRP A 22 6.36 -1.75 12.09
CA TRP A 22 5.99 -1.77 10.70
C TRP A 22 5.06 -2.96 10.59
N VAL A 23 3.76 -2.74 10.83
CA VAL A 23 2.72 -3.69 10.50
C VAL A 23 2.97 -3.90 9.01
N ARG A 24 3.47 -5.08 8.66
CA ARG A 24 3.56 -5.51 7.28
C ARG A 24 2.11 -5.60 6.84
N GLN A 25 1.60 -4.50 6.31
CA GLN A 25 0.24 -4.38 5.82
C GLN A 25 0.12 -5.41 4.69
N ASN A 26 -0.71 -6.42 4.90
CA ASN A 26 -0.86 -7.47 3.91
C ASN A 26 -1.65 -6.90 2.73
N ASN A 27 -1.08 -6.98 1.53
CA ASN A 27 -1.75 -6.53 0.33
C ASN A 27 -2.94 -7.45 0.02
N ALA A 28 -4.15 -6.91 0.00
CA ALA A 28 -5.34 -7.68 -0.35
C ALA A 28 -5.52 -7.90 -1.86
N GLN A 29 -4.80 -7.16 -2.71
CA GLN A 29 -4.77 -7.40 -4.15
C GLN A 29 -3.83 -8.56 -4.48
N THR A 30 -4.39 -9.68 -4.93
CA THR A 30 -3.66 -10.92 -5.21
C THR A 30 -3.24 -11.05 -6.67
N PHE A 31 -3.80 -10.24 -7.58
CA PHE A 31 -3.44 -10.25 -8.99
C PHE A 31 -2.00 -9.77 -9.20
N THR A 32 -1.16 -10.60 -9.81
CA THR A 32 0.27 -10.35 -10.00
C THR A 32 0.66 -9.98 -11.43
N GLY A 33 -0.29 -10.03 -12.39
CA GLY A 33 -0.04 -9.62 -13.77
C GLY A 33 0.37 -8.15 -13.85
N ALA A 34 1.38 -7.87 -14.70
CA ALA A 34 2.00 -6.55 -14.80
C ALA A 34 2.54 -6.28 -16.23
N LEU A 35 1.65 -6.09 -17.22
CA LEU A 35 2.06 -5.68 -18.57
C LEU A 35 2.81 -4.35 -18.50
N GLY A 36 3.93 -4.26 -19.22
CA GLY A 36 4.80 -3.09 -19.17
C GLY A 36 5.39 -2.81 -17.77
N GLY A 37 5.39 -3.80 -16.87
CA GLY A 37 5.85 -3.63 -15.49
C GLY A 37 4.85 -2.90 -14.58
N VAL A 38 3.62 -2.65 -15.04
CA VAL A 38 2.60 -1.96 -14.25
C VAL A 38 1.73 -2.98 -13.51
N ALA A 39 2.08 -3.21 -12.24
CA ALA A 39 1.31 -4.05 -11.34
C ALA A 39 0.04 -3.34 -10.82
N ALA A 40 -0.91 -4.13 -10.32
CA ALA A 40 -2.07 -3.58 -9.62
C ALA A 40 -1.65 -2.87 -8.34
N THR A 41 -2.28 -1.73 -8.04
CA THR A 41 -1.91 -0.94 -6.86
C THR A 41 -2.27 -1.70 -5.59
N PRO A 42 -1.38 -1.79 -4.59
CA PRO A 42 -1.70 -2.51 -3.36
C PRO A 42 -2.95 -1.97 -2.67
N VAL A 43 -3.76 -2.89 -2.14
CA VAL A 43 -4.86 -2.60 -1.22
C VAL A 43 -4.36 -2.88 0.19
N LEU A 44 -4.18 -1.84 0.99
CA LEU A 44 -3.62 -1.94 2.35
C LEU A 44 -4.67 -1.50 3.39
N ASP A 45 -4.45 -1.81 4.67
CA ASP A 45 -5.28 -1.21 5.71
C ASP A 45 -4.95 0.29 5.90
N SER A 46 -6.01 1.10 5.91
CA SER A 46 -5.97 2.55 5.94
C SER A 46 -5.75 3.13 7.35
N GLY A 47 -5.96 2.32 8.39
CA GLY A 47 -6.04 2.76 9.78
C GLY A 47 -7.34 3.48 10.16
N ILE A 48 -8.31 3.58 9.24
CA ILE A 48 -9.57 4.30 9.44
C ILE A 48 -10.71 3.30 9.59
N ALA A 49 -11.29 3.20 10.79
CA ALA A 49 -12.26 2.17 11.15
C ALA A 49 -13.49 2.09 10.21
N ASN A 50 -13.99 3.21 9.71
CA ASN A 50 -15.16 3.25 8.82
C ASN A 50 -14.80 3.20 7.33
N ARG A 51 -13.51 3.21 6.96
CA ARG A 51 -13.01 3.13 5.57
C ARG A 51 -11.70 2.33 5.55
N PRO A 52 -11.70 1.06 5.95
CA PRO A 52 -10.49 0.34 6.33
C PRO A 52 -9.55 0.00 5.17
N PHE A 53 -9.95 0.16 3.91
CA PHE A 53 -9.12 -0.19 2.76
C PHE A 53 -8.52 1.06 2.11
N SER A 54 -7.24 1.04 1.77
CA SER A 54 -6.52 2.14 1.10
C SER A 54 -5.86 1.69 -0.19
N VAL A 55 -5.96 2.51 -1.24
CA VAL A 55 -5.34 2.31 -2.56
C VAL A 55 -4.72 3.63 -3.01
N LYS A 56 -3.41 3.78 -2.85
CA LYS A 56 -2.66 5.02 -3.19
C LYS A 56 -3.29 6.28 -2.56
N GLY A 57 -3.75 6.17 -1.32
CA GLY A 57 -4.35 7.29 -0.56
C GLY A 57 -5.88 7.42 -0.71
N ASP A 58 -6.49 6.80 -1.73
CA ASP A 58 -7.94 6.65 -1.80
C ASP A 58 -8.39 5.62 -0.74
N THR A 59 -9.40 5.94 0.07
CA THR A 59 -9.92 4.99 1.08
C THR A 59 -11.29 4.45 0.71
N PHE A 60 -11.64 3.25 1.17
CA PHE A 60 -12.88 2.57 0.79
C PHE A 60 -13.52 1.89 2.00
N VAL A 61 -14.86 1.87 2.00
CA VAL A 61 -15.65 1.14 3.01
C VAL A 61 -15.59 -0.37 2.74
N ASN A 62 -15.65 -0.77 1.46
CA ASN A 62 -15.74 -2.17 1.04
C ASN A 62 -14.51 -2.60 0.25
N LEU A 63 -14.05 -3.84 0.47
CA LEU A 63 -12.88 -4.41 -0.20
C LEU A 63 -13.04 -4.46 -1.72
N SER A 64 -14.22 -4.86 -2.22
CA SER A 64 -14.50 -4.94 -3.66
C SER A 64 -14.27 -3.61 -4.38
N GLY A 65 -14.71 -2.49 -3.80
CA GLY A 65 -14.48 -1.16 -4.37
C GLY A 65 -12.99 -0.78 -4.39
N ALA A 66 -12.24 -1.18 -3.35
CA ALA A 66 -10.79 -0.97 -3.30
C ALA A 66 -10.06 -1.81 -4.37
N LEU A 67 -10.45 -3.07 -4.55
CA LEU A 67 -9.86 -3.95 -5.57
C LEU A 67 -10.16 -3.44 -6.99
N GLN A 68 -11.38 -2.97 -7.25
CA GLN A 68 -11.72 -2.36 -8.53
C GLN A 68 -10.86 -1.12 -8.80
N ARG A 69 -10.70 -0.24 -7.80
CA ARG A 69 -9.80 0.92 -7.91
C ARG A 69 -8.35 0.51 -8.19
N SER A 70 -7.88 -0.56 -7.55
CA SER A 70 -6.54 -1.12 -7.75
C SER A 70 -6.31 -1.55 -9.20
N CYS A 71 -7.28 -2.24 -9.82
CA CYS A 71 -7.24 -2.63 -11.23
C CYS A 71 -7.40 -1.42 -12.18
N ASP A 72 -8.19 -0.41 -11.83
CA ASP A 72 -8.29 0.81 -12.63
C ASP A 72 -6.97 1.60 -12.63
N GLN A 73 -6.28 1.69 -11.50
CA GLN A 73 -4.97 2.34 -11.41
C GLN A 73 -3.90 1.57 -12.20
N GLN A 74 -3.96 0.24 -12.23
CA GLN A 74 -3.12 -0.59 -13.10
C GLN A 74 -3.34 -0.24 -14.57
N PHE A 75 -4.60 -0.25 -15.02
CA PHE A 75 -4.95 0.07 -16.40
C PHE A 75 -4.45 1.45 -16.79
N ASN A 76 -4.68 2.47 -15.96
CA ASN A 76 -4.23 3.82 -16.25
C ASN A 76 -2.70 3.91 -16.39
N GLY A 77 -1.95 3.24 -15.52
CA GLY A 77 -0.49 3.17 -15.63
C GLY A 77 -0.05 2.47 -16.93
N CYS A 78 -0.66 1.34 -17.26
CA CYS A 78 -0.37 0.59 -18.48
C CYS A 78 -0.72 1.40 -19.74
N ALA A 79 -1.90 2.00 -19.78
CA ALA A 79 -2.38 2.79 -20.90
C ALA A 79 -1.51 4.04 -21.13
N ASN A 80 -1.01 4.66 -20.06
CA ASN A 80 -0.05 5.77 -20.18
C ASN A 80 1.26 5.33 -20.84
N LEU A 81 1.77 4.13 -20.53
CA LEU A 81 2.96 3.59 -21.18
C LEU A 81 2.72 3.28 -22.66
N ALA A 82 1.59 2.63 -22.98
CA ALA A 82 1.20 2.32 -24.34
C ALA A 82 1.05 3.60 -25.19
N ASN A 83 0.32 4.59 -24.68
CA ASN A 83 0.12 5.87 -25.38
C ASN A 83 1.39 6.73 -25.46
N GLY A 84 2.30 6.57 -24.50
CA GLY A 84 3.59 7.27 -24.48
C GLY A 84 4.64 6.70 -25.42
N GLY A 85 4.36 5.60 -26.13
CA GLY A 85 5.33 4.91 -27.00
C GLY A 85 6.41 4.15 -26.25
N ASN A 86 6.26 3.98 -24.93
CA ASN A 86 7.23 3.29 -24.07
C ASN A 86 6.94 1.77 -23.94
N GLY A 87 5.86 1.29 -24.56
CA GLY A 87 5.45 -0.11 -24.55
C GLY A 87 5.40 -0.70 -25.94
N ASN A 88 5.78 -1.97 -26.07
CA ASN A 88 5.58 -2.76 -27.28
C ASN A 88 4.20 -3.46 -27.28
N PHE A 89 3.21 -2.81 -26.66
CA PHE A 89 1.86 -3.29 -26.39
C PHE A 89 0.85 -2.15 -26.50
N SER A 90 -0.40 -2.50 -26.69
CA SER A 90 -1.55 -1.61 -26.93
C SER A 90 -2.36 -1.32 -25.67
N THR A 91 -3.19 -0.28 -25.73
CA THR A 91 -4.19 -0.01 -24.70
C THR A 91 -5.26 -1.11 -24.60
N GLN A 92 -5.50 -1.86 -25.68
CA GLN A 92 -6.38 -3.03 -25.67
C GLN A 92 -5.80 -4.18 -24.84
N GLU A 93 -4.49 -4.41 -24.91
CA GLU A 93 -3.82 -5.39 -24.04
C GLU A 93 -3.84 -4.95 -22.57
N CYS A 94 -3.71 -3.63 -22.30
CA CYS A 94 -3.92 -3.09 -20.96
C CYS A 94 -5.35 -3.36 -20.45
N GLN A 95 -6.36 -3.21 -21.32
CA GLN A 95 -7.75 -3.51 -20.95
C GLN A 95 -7.91 -5.01 -20.66
N ALA A 96 -7.32 -5.89 -21.45
CA ALA A 96 -7.35 -7.33 -21.19
C ALA A 96 -6.72 -7.69 -19.83
N GLN A 97 -5.61 -7.05 -19.45
CA GLN A 97 -5.03 -7.22 -18.11
C GLN A 97 -5.97 -6.70 -17.00
N LYS A 98 -6.65 -5.57 -17.21
CA LYS A 98 -7.63 -5.05 -16.26
C LYS A 98 -8.79 -6.03 -16.06
N ASP A 99 -9.26 -6.67 -17.12
CA ASP A 99 -10.35 -7.65 -17.05
C ASP A 99 -9.91 -8.89 -16.25
N GLN A 100 -8.67 -9.36 -16.48
CA GLN A 100 -8.05 -10.43 -15.68
C GLN A 100 -7.90 -10.04 -14.20
N CYS A 101 -7.46 -8.81 -13.94
CA CYS A 101 -7.33 -8.26 -12.58
C CYS A 101 -8.69 -8.22 -11.87
N THR A 102 -9.72 -7.74 -12.56
CA THR A 102 -11.08 -7.64 -12.03
C THR A 102 -11.67 -9.02 -11.77
N ALA A 103 -11.48 -9.98 -12.68
CA ALA A 103 -11.94 -11.35 -12.52
C ALA A 103 -11.26 -12.07 -11.35
N ALA A 104 -9.96 -11.83 -11.12
CA ALA A 104 -9.23 -12.38 -9.97
C ALA A 104 -9.60 -11.73 -8.64
N SER A 105 -10.26 -10.57 -8.68
CA SER A 105 -10.66 -9.75 -7.53
C SER A 105 -12.15 -9.86 -7.19
N ALA A 106 -12.89 -10.72 -7.90
CA ALA A 106 -14.33 -10.92 -7.76
C ALA A 106 -14.69 -11.88 -6.61
#